data_AF-A7RR15-F1
#
_entry.id   AF-A7RR15-F1
#
_cell.length_a   1.000
_cell.length_b   1.000
_cell.length_c   1.000
_cell.angle_alpha   90.00
_cell.angle_beta   90.00
_cell.angle_gamma   90.00
#
_symmetry.space_group_name_H-M   'P 1'
#
loop_
_entity.id
_entity.type
_entity.pdbx_description
1 polymer ?
#
loop_
_entity_poly.entity_id
_entity_poly.type
_entity_poly.pdbx_seq_one_letter_code
_entity_poly.pdbx_strand_id
1 'polypeptide(L)'
;METEERKKSQVIAQDIELGKRFSASIIENISKVILQERLEGMSYEATECSKLAREMSETIRNEVKALSWDRYKIVVMVSIGSLKDQGLHISSRCLWYPNTDGSATAVYRNTSLFAVATVFGIYVE
;
A
#
# COMPACT_ATOMS: atom_id res chain seq x y z
N MET A 1 -12.30 26.38 26.08
CA MET A 1 -13.31 25.75 25.21
C MET A 1 -13.23 26.30 23.78
N GLU A 2 -13.30 27.62 23.56
CA GLU A 2 -13.14 28.25 22.22
C GLU A 2 -11.82 27.94 21.49
N THR A 3 -10.73 27.73 22.24
CA THR A 3 -9.38 27.52 21.68
C THR A 3 -9.19 26.12 21.08
N GLU A 4 -9.98 25.14 21.52
CA GLU A 4 -9.96 23.76 21.03
C GLU A 4 -10.80 23.59 19.76
N GLU A 5 -11.97 24.24 19.70
CA GLU A 5 -12.80 24.25 18.50
C GLU A 5 -12.11 24.95 17.33
N ARG A 6 -11.43 26.08 17.55
CA ARG A 6 -10.65 26.74 16.49
C ARG A 6 -9.53 25.85 15.95
N LYS A 7 -8.81 25.14 16.82
CA LYS A 7 -7.79 24.17 16.39
C LYS A 7 -8.41 23.03 15.58
N LYS A 8 -9.56 22.51 16.01
CA LYS A 8 -10.28 21.45 15.31
C LYS A 8 -10.75 21.91 13.93
N SER A 9 -11.36 23.09 13.82
CA SER A 9 -11.80 23.68 12.55
C SER A 9 -10.64 23.94 11.59
N GLN A 10 -9.47 24.34 12.11
CA GLN A 10 -8.29 24.64 11.30
C GLN A 10 -7.59 23.37 10.79
N VAL A 11 -7.58 22.29 11.60
CA VAL A 11 -7.12 20.96 11.16
C VAL A 11 -8.05 20.36 10.12
N ILE A 12 -9.37 20.48 10.31
CA ILE A 12 -10.37 19.99 9.35
C ILE A 12 -10.25 20.75 8.02
N ALA A 13 -10.04 22.08 8.06
CA ALA A 13 -9.83 22.88 6.85
C ALA A 13 -8.52 22.52 6.13
N GLN A 14 -7.43 22.26 6.87
CA GLN A 14 -6.18 21.76 6.28
C GLN A 14 -6.34 20.36 5.66
N ASP A 15 -7.12 19.47 6.28
CA ASP A 15 -7.38 18.11 5.75
C ASP A 15 -8.26 18.12 4.51
N ILE A 16 -9.14 19.12 4.40
CA ILE A 16 -9.97 19.37 3.21
C ILE A 16 -9.11 19.98 2.09
N GLU A 17 -8.25 20.95 2.39
CA GLU A 17 -7.31 21.50 1.42
C GLU A 17 -6.28 20.47 0.97
N LEU A 18 -5.89 19.49 1.81
CA LEU A 18 -4.86 18.52 1.45
C LEU A 18 -5.34 17.43 0.46
N GLY A 19 -6.65 17.26 0.28
CA GLY A 19 -7.21 15.99 -0.19
C GLY A 19 -7.01 14.92 0.89
N LYS A 20 -7.95 13.98 1.04
CA LYS A 20 -7.90 12.95 2.10
C LYS A 20 -6.46 12.42 2.28
N ARG A 21 -5.92 12.52 3.51
CA ARG A 21 -4.54 12.12 3.81
C ARG A 21 -4.28 10.66 3.45
N PHE A 22 -3.05 10.35 3.07
CA PHE A 22 -2.59 8.97 2.87
C PHE A 22 -2.84 8.14 4.14
N SER A 23 -3.67 7.11 4.02
CA SER A 23 -4.00 6.22 5.14
C SER A 23 -3.30 4.88 4.97
N ALA A 24 -2.16 4.71 5.64
CA ALA A 24 -1.36 3.49 5.53
C ALA A 24 -2.15 2.23 5.93
N SER A 25 -2.97 2.31 6.98
CA SER A 25 -3.76 1.18 7.48
C SER A 25 -4.84 0.71 6.49
N ILE A 26 -5.53 1.65 5.84
CA ILE A 26 -6.54 1.32 4.82
C ILE A 26 -5.89 0.63 3.62
N ILE A 27 -4.77 1.17 3.15
CA ILE A 27 -4.04 0.63 1.99
C ILE A 27 -3.44 -0.74 2.30
N GLU A 28 -2.88 -0.90 3.50
CA GLU A 28 -2.36 -2.18 3.98
C GLU A 28 -3.48 -3.22 3.97
N ASN A 29 -4.68 -2.88 4.46
CA ASN A 29 -5.81 -3.79 4.46
C ASN A 29 -6.27 -4.16 3.04
N ILE A 30 -6.41 -3.18 2.13
CA ILE A 30 -6.73 -3.43 0.72
C ILE A 30 -5.71 -4.38 0.10
N SER A 31 -4.42 -4.11 0.33
CA SER A 31 -3.32 -4.91 -0.21
C SER A 31 -3.34 -6.33 0.37
N LYS A 32 -3.60 -6.50 1.68
CA LYS A 32 -3.72 -7.82 2.32
C LYS A 32 -4.86 -8.64 1.74
N VAL A 33 -6.04 -8.05 1.57
CA VAL A 33 -7.21 -8.74 0.99
C VAL A 33 -6.90 -9.21 -0.42
N ILE A 34 -6.37 -8.34 -1.28
CA ILE A 34 -6.01 -8.70 -2.66
C ILE A 34 -4.96 -9.82 -2.70
N LEU A 35 -3.92 -9.73 -1.86
CA LEU A 35 -2.90 -10.79 -1.79
C LEU A 35 -3.51 -12.13 -1.37
N GLN A 36 -4.38 -12.13 -0.37
CA GLN A 36 -5.04 -13.35 0.11
C GLN A 36 -5.94 -13.95 -0.98
N GLU A 37 -6.84 -13.16 -1.57
CA GLU A 37 -7.79 -13.64 -2.59
C GLU A 37 -7.09 -14.24 -3.82
N ARG A 38 -5.91 -13.73 -4.17
CA ARG A 38 -5.17 -14.15 -5.38
C ARG A 38 -4.19 -15.28 -5.15
N LEU A 39 -3.71 -15.48 -3.91
CA LEU A 39 -2.63 -16.43 -3.60
C LEU A 39 -3.06 -17.53 -2.63
N GLU A 40 -4.30 -17.52 -2.15
CA GLU A 40 -4.87 -18.62 -1.38
C GLU A 40 -4.93 -19.91 -2.23
N GLY A 41 -4.43 -21.01 -1.67
CA GLY A 41 -4.36 -22.30 -2.35
C GLY A 41 -3.29 -22.42 -3.46
N MET A 42 -2.60 -21.33 -3.82
CA MET A 42 -1.60 -21.33 -4.89
C MET A 42 -0.24 -21.89 -4.44
N SER A 43 0.42 -22.61 -5.35
CA SER A 43 1.82 -23.04 -5.18
C SER A 43 2.74 -22.17 -6.01
N TYR A 44 4.00 -22.01 -5.59
CA TYR A 44 4.98 -21.23 -6.32
C TYR A 44 5.31 -21.85 -7.69
N GLU A 45 5.04 -21.09 -8.75
CA GLU A 45 5.59 -21.30 -10.09
C GLU A 45 6.11 -19.95 -10.61
N ALA A 46 7.35 -19.90 -11.08
CA ALA A 46 8.04 -18.64 -11.35
C ALA A 46 7.38 -17.78 -12.43
N THR A 47 6.89 -18.41 -13.51
CA THR A 47 6.30 -17.71 -14.65
C THR A 47 4.92 -17.14 -14.31
N GLU A 48 4.10 -17.93 -13.62
CA GLU A 48 2.78 -17.57 -13.13
C GLU A 48 2.87 -16.50 -12.04
N CYS A 49 3.76 -16.68 -11.06
CA CYS A 49 3.97 -15.69 -9.99
C CYS A 49 4.43 -14.34 -10.55
N SER A 50 5.25 -14.33 -11.60
CA SER A 50 5.66 -13.09 -12.27
C SER A 50 4.46 -12.35 -12.88
N LYS A 51 3.55 -13.06 -13.54
CA LYS A 51 2.31 -12.49 -14.09
C LYS A 51 1.37 -11.99 -12.99
N LEU A 52 1.15 -12.82 -11.97
CA LEU A 52 0.30 -12.48 -10.82
C LEU A 52 0.83 -11.26 -10.06
N ALA A 53 2.15 -11.13 -9.88
CA ALA A 53 2.74 -9.95 -9.25
C ALA A 53 2.40 -8.66 -10.01
N ARG A 54 2.53 -8.68 -11.35
CA ARG A 54 2.14 -7.55 -12.20
C ARG A 54 0.64 -7.24 -12.06
N GLU A 55 -0.21 -8.24 -12.22
CA GLU A 55 -1.68 -8.08 -12.15
C GLU A 55 -2.14 -7.55 -10.78
N MET A 56 -1.60 -8.09 -9.68
CA MET A 56 -1.90 -7.61 -8.34
C MET A 56 -1.39 -6.18 -8.12
N SER A 57 -0.20 -5.83 -8.61
CA SER A 57 0.30 -4.45 -8.51
C SER A 57 -0.61 -3.44 -9.20
N GLU A 58 -1.15 -3.79 -10.37
CA GLU A 58 -2.09 -2.97 -11.11
C GLU A 58 -3.44 -2.88 -10.38
N THR A 59 -3.93 -4.01 -9.86
CA THR A 59 -5.19 -4.08 -9.10
C THR A 59 -5.12 -3.22 -7.84
N ILE A 60 -4.10 -3.42 -7.00
CA ILE A 60 -3.88 -2.64 -5.77
C ILE A 60 -3.79 -1.14 -6.10
N ARG A 61 -3.04 -0.77 -7.15
CA ARG A 61 -2.92 0.64 -7.56
C ARG A 61 -4.29 1.22 -7.94
N ASN A 62 -5.11 0.48 -8.67
CA ASN A 62 -6.42 0.94 -9.11
C ASN A 62 -7.40 1.08 -7.93
N GLU A 63 -7.45 0.11 -7.02
CA GLU A 63 -8.27 0.17 -5.80
C GLU A 63 -7.86 1.35 -4.90
N VAL A 64 -6.56 1.57 -4.72
CA VAL A 64 -6.05 2.70 -3.94
C VAL A 64 -6.41 4.04 -4.60
N LYS A 65 -6.31 4.13 -5.93
CA LYS A 65 -6.73 5.34 -6.66
C LYS A 65 -8.24 5.60 -6.56
N ALA A 66 -9.07 4.56 -6.44
CA ALA A 66 -10.52 4.69 -6.31
C ALA A 66 -10.96 5.35 -4.98
N LEU A 67 -10.08 5.48 -3.99
CA LEU A 67 -10.36 6.17 -2.71
C LEU A 67 -10.45 7.71 -2.84
N SER A 68 -10.28 8.24 -4.05
CA SER A 68 -10.31 9.68 -4.41
C SER A 68 -9.18 10.47 -3.76
N TRP A 69 -7.94 10.03 -4.01
CA TRP A 69 -6.70 10.72 -3.64
C TRP A 69 -6.09 11.40 -4.86
N ASP A 70 -6.80 12.39 -5.41
CA ASP A 70 -6.49 12.99 -6.72
C ASP A 70 -5.11 13.65 -6.76
N ARG A 71 -4.57 14.03 -5.60
CA ARG A 71 -3.25 14.67 -5.45
C ARG A 71 -2.13 13.71 -5.09
N TYR A 72 -2.28 12.41 -5.36
CA TYR A 72 -1.24 11.43 -5.08
C TYR A 72 -0.82 10.65 -6.34
N LYS A 73 0.49 10.60 -6.57
CA LYS A 73 1.13 9.58 -7.39
C LYS A 73 1.23 8.30 -6.56
N ILE A 74 0.58 7.24 -7.03
CA ILE A 74 0.58 5.93 -6.39
C ILE A 74 1.54 5.00 -7.13
N VAL A 75 2.55 4.49 -6.41
CA VAL A 75 3.49 3.48 -6.88
C VAL A 75 3.28 2.21 -6.08
N VAL A 76 3.17 1.06 -6.75
CA VAL A 76 2.96 -0.24 -6.11
C VAL A 76 4.05 -1.21 -6.55
N MET A 77 4.68 -1.86 -5.59
CA MET A 77 5.67 -2.92 -5.81
C MET A 77 5.14 -4.21 -5.17
N VAL A 78 5.04 -5.28 -5.96
CA VAL A 78 4.67 -6.62 -5.48
C VAL A 78 5.82 -7.58 -5.76
N SER A 79 6.26 -8.28 -4.73
CA SER A 79 7.31 -9.31 -4.82
C SER A 79 6.74 -10.64 -4.33
N ILE A 80 6.90 -11.70 -5.13
CA ILE A 80 6.49 -13.07 -4.79
C ILE A 80 7.72 -13.96 -4.84
N GLY A 81 7.89 -14.85 -3.88
CA GLY A 81 9.00 -15.80 -3.86
C GLY A 81 8.64 -17.13 -3.22
N SER A 82 9.44 -18.15 -3.51
CA SER A 82 9.26 -19.50 -2.94
C SER A 82 9.72 -19.56 -1.49
N LEU A 83 8.98 -20.28 -0.65
CA LEU A 83 9.41 -20.66 0.69
C LEU A 83 10.27 -21.92 0.61
N LYS A 84 11.59 -21.76 0.78
CA LYS A 84 12.57 -22.86 0.76
C LYS A 84 13.52 -22.79 1.96
N ASP A 85 12.97 -22.48 3.14
CA ASP A 85 13.74 -22.30 4.39
C ASP A 85 14.88 -21.27 4.29
N GLN A 86 14.68 -20.23 3.49
CA GLN A 86 15.58 -19.09 3.37
C GLN A 86 15.00 -17.87 4.06
N GLY A 87 15.87 -17.10 4.72
CA GLY A 87 15.53 -15.80 5.28
C GLY A 87 15.53 -14.72 4.20
N LEU A 88 14.52 -13.86 4.21
CA LEU A 88 14.44 -12.69 3.34
C LEU A 88 14.14 -11.44 4.18
N HIS A 89 14.81 -10.35 3.86
CA HIS A 89 14.54 -9.02 4.40
C HIS A 89 14.29 -8.05 3.24
N ILE A 90 13.11 -7.44 3.21
CA ILE A 90 12.74 -6.37 2.28
C ILE A 90 12.65 -5.07 3.09
N SER A 91 13.38 -4.04 2.66
CA SER A 91 13.34 -2.71 3.28
C SER A 91 13.29 -1.63 2.21
N SER A 92 12.58 -0.54 2.49
CA SER A 92 12.57 0.66 1.65
C SER A 92 13.16 1.85 2.42
N ARG A 93 13.84 2.74 1.69
CA ARG A 93 14.43 3.99 2.23
C ARG A 93 13.99 5.12 1.33
N CYS A 94 13.52 6.20 1.91
CA CYS A 94 12.79 7.18 1.15
C CYS A 94 12.90 8.59 1.74
N LEU A 95 12.83 9.61 0.87
CA LEU A 95 12.97 11.03 1.23
C LEU A 95 11.68 11.77 0.87
N TRP A 96 10.84 12.02 1.86
CA TRP A 96 9.47 12.50 1.66
C TRP A 96 9.07 13.59 2.66
N TYR A 97 7.95 14.27 2.39
CA TYR A 97 7.28 15.15 3.35
C TYR A 97 6.45 14.32 4.35
N PRO A 98 6.77 14.36 5.66
CA PRO A 98 6.13 13.47 6.66
C PRO A 98 4.61 13.65 6.83
N ASN A 99 4.09 14.80 6.41
CA ASN A 99 2.68 15.15 6.60
C ASN A 99 1.79 14.78 5.42
N THR A 100 2.39 14.50 4.26
CA THR A 100 1.67 14.29 3.01
C THR A 100 1.95 12.89 2.46
N ASP A 101 3.22 12.52 2.37
CA ASP A 101 3.64 11.29 1.73
C ASP A 101 3.61 10.11 2.70
N GLY A 102 3.48 8.89 2.17
CA GLY A 102 3.44 7.70 3.01
C GLY A 102 3.65 6.40 2.25
N SER A 103 3.83 5.33 3.01
CA SER A 103 3.82 3.97 2.49
C SER A 103 3.02 3.03 3.36
N ALA A 104 2.54 1.96 2.74
CA ALA A 104 1.92 0.82 3.40
C ALA A 104 2.54 -0.48 2.87
N THR A 105 2.79 -1.44 3.74
CA THR A 105 3.33 -2.75 3.36
C THR A 105 2.43 -3.85 3.88
N ALA A 106 1.98 -4.72 2.98
CA ALA A 106 1.24 -5.92 3.29
C ALA A 106 2.09 -7.16 2.98
N VAL A 107 1.98 -8.17 3.84
CA VAL A 107 2.68 -9.44 3.70
C VAL A 107 1.66 -10.57 3.71
N TYR A 108 1.83 -11.51 2.78
CA TYR A 108 1.08 -12.75 2.71
C TYR A 108 2.06 -13.94 2.68
N ARG A 109 1.65 -15.05 3.27
CA ARG A 109 2.44 -16.29 3.32
C ARG A 109 1.52 -17.49 3.32
N ASN A 110 1.84 -18.51 2.52
CA ASN A 110 1.22 -19.82 2.61
C ASN A 110 2.29 -20.92 2.81
N THR A 111 2.01 -22.16 2.43
CA THR A 111 2.94 -23.28 2.56
C THR A 111 4.06 -23.30 1.51
N SER A 112 3.86 -22.68 0.35
CA SER A 112 4.74 -22.77 -0.82
C SER A 112 5.42 -21.44 -1.19
N LEU A 113 4.76 -20.31 -0.93
CA LEU A 113 5.22 -18.98 -1.32
C LEU A 113 4.99 -17.92 -0.24
N PHE A 114 5.71 -16.81 -0.38
CA PHE A 114 5.43 -15.54 0.28
C PHE A 114 5.16 -14.47 -0.77
N ALA A 115 4.42 -13.43 -0.39
CA ALA A 115 4.27 -12.22 -1.18
C ALA A 115 4.35 -10.98 -0.29
N VAL A 116 4.98 -9.93 -0.80
CA VAL A 116 5.08 -8.62 -0.15
C VAL A 116 4.62 -7.57 -1.13
N ALA A 117 3.58 -6.82 -0.76
CA ALA A 117 3.10 -5.66 -1.51
C ALA A 117 3.46 -4.39 -0.74
N THR A 118 4.18 -3.48 -1.38
CA THR A 118 4.47 -2.15 -0.83
C THR A 118 3.88 -1.08 -1.72
N VAL A 119 3.08 -0.21 -1.13
CA VAL A 119 2.45 0.93 -1.80
C VAL A 119 3.08 2.20 -1.28
N PHE A 120 3.45 3.10 -2.20
CA PHE A 120 3.93 4.44 -1.91
C PHE A 120 2.93 5.45 -2.45
N GLY A 121 2.51 6.38 -1.59
CA GLY A 121 1.76 7.57 -1.98
C GLY A 121 2.66 8.79 -1.89
N ILE A 122 2.91 9.40 -3.04
CA ILE A 122 3.68 10.64 -3.15
C ILE A 122 2.72 11.74 -3.53
N TYR A 123 2.54 12.69 -2.64
CA TYR A 123 1.71 13.84 -2.82
C TYR A 123 2.27 14.75 -3.93
N VAL A 124 1.38 15.26 -4.78
CA VAL A 124 1.70 16.12 -5.92
C VAL A 124 0.97 17.44 -5.73
N GLU A 125 1.75 18.52 -5.67
CA GLU A 125 1.26 19.90 -5.63
C GLU A 125 0.56 20.31 -6.93
#